data_AF-A0A6I3LZW9-F1
#
_entry.id   AF-A0A6I3LZW9-F1
#
_cell.length_a   1.000
_cell.length_b   1.000
_cell.length_c   1.000
_cell.angle_alpha   90.00
_cell.angle_beta   90.00
_cell.angle_gamma   90.00
#
_symmetry.space_group_name_H-M   'P 1'
#
loop_
_entity.id
_entity.type
_entity.pdbx_description
1 polymer ?
#
loop_
_entity_poly.entity_id
_entity_poly.type
_entity_poly.pdbx_seq_one_letter_code
_entity_poly.pdbx_strand_id
1 'polypeptide(L)'
;MKKIFKTFALSVLLLNSQYFIAQQINKDKTQQEIEFQKAEKEIQRTLAENHRRLDDQILELSKQQKELEKQKKEAESKKKNLSKSENNLKSTKDKISKLELENQKIENKITTTSISEEELAKQRLKTKENELSIQKLKLTQITQEKELEKAMSAI
;
A
#
# COMPACT_ATOMS: atom_id res chain seq x y z
N MET A 1 -37.56 -57.06 -73.78
CA MET A 1 -36.54 -55.98 -73.89
C MET A 1 -36.89 -54.71 -73.10
N LYS A 2 -38.07 -54.08 -73.26
CA LYS A 2 -38.41 -52.81 -72.56
C LYS A 2 -38.32 -52.86 -71.02
N LYS A 3 -38.70 -53.98 -70.38
CA LYS A 3 -38.60 -54.14 -68.92
C LYS A 3 -37.15 -54.23 -68.43
N ILE A 4 -36.31 -55.01 -69.12
CA ILE A 4 -34.87 -55.16 -68.80
C ILE A 4 -34.15 -53.82 -68.92
N PHE A 5 -34.42 -53.05 -69.98
CA PHE A 5 -33.83 -51.72 -70.16
C PHE A 5 -34.27 -50.72 -69.07
N LYS A 6 -35.54 -50.77 -68.65
CA LYS A 6 -36.05 -49.96 -67.52
C LYS A 6 -35.39 -50.35 -66.21
N THR A 7 -35.22 -51.65 -65.93
CA THR A 7 -34.53 -52.13 -64.73
C THR A 7 -33.06 -51.73 -64.73
N PHE A 8 -32.38 -51.81 -65.88
CA PHE A 8 -31.00 -51.37 -66.03
C PHE A 8 -30.83 -49.85 -65.85
N ALA A 9 -31.71 -49.05 -66.45
CA ALA A 9 -31.71 -47.60 -66.27
C ALA A 9 -31.95 -47.21 -64.80
N LEU A 10 -32.86 -47.92 -64.12
CA LEU A 10 -33.13 -47.72 -62.69
C LEU A 10 -31.90 -48.10 -61.83
N SER A 11 -31.21 -49.20 -62.13
CA SER A 11 -30.00 -49.58 -61.39
C SER A 11 -28.86 -48.58 -61.59
N VAL A 12 -28.69 -48.04 -62.80
CA VAL A 12 -27.67 -47.01 -63.06
C VAL A 12 -28.00 -45.73 -62.29
N LEU A 13 -29.27 -45.30 -62.24
CA LEU A 13 -29.67 -44.13 -61.44
C LEU A 13 -29.43 -44.34 -59.94
N LEU A 14 -29.74 -45.52 -59.41
CA LEU A 14 -29.50 -45.83 -57.99
C LEU A 14 -28.01 -45.80 -57.65
N LEU A 15 -27.15 -46.38 -58.49
CA LEU A 15 -25.70 -46.36 -58.28
C LEU A 15 -25.12 -44.93 -58.34
N ASN A 16 -25.60 -44.10 -59.26
CA ASN A 16 -25.20 -42.69 -59.33
C ASN A 16 -25.68 -41.88 -58.12
N SER A 17 -26.89 -42.14 -57.61
CA SER A 17 -27.38 -41.48 -56.39
C SER A 17 -26.55 -41.86 -55.16
N GLN A 18 -26.13 -43.14 -55.04
CA GLN A 18 -25.28 -43.59 -53.94
C GLN A 18 -23.89 -42.94 -54.01
N TYR A 19 -23.32 -42.80 -55.21
CA TYR A 19 -22.05 -42.11 -55.41
C TYR A 19 -22.12 -40.62 -55.05
N PHE A 20 -23.20 -39.93 -55.43
CA PHE A 20 -23.43 -38.53 -55.06
C PHE A 20 -23.59 -38.36 -53.54
N ILE A 21 -24.40 -39.21 -52.90
CA ILE A 21 -24.61 -39.20 -51.44
C ILE A 21 -23.28 -39.46 -50.71
N ALA A 22 -22.48 -40.43 -51.15
CA ALA A 22 -21.18 -40.72 -50.55
C ALA A 22 -20.18 -39.55 -50.68
N GLN A 23 -20.15 -38.87 -51.84
CA GLN A 23 -19.34 -37.67 -52.01
C GLN A 23 -19.80 -36.52 -51.13
N GLN A 24 -21.12 -36.32 -50.98
CA GLN A 24 -21.68 -35.28 -50.15
C GLN A 24 -21.35 -35.51 -48.67
N ILE A 25 -21.55 -36.73 -48.17
CA ILE A 25 -21.18 -37.12 -46.80
C ILE A 25 -19.69 -36.88 -46.52
N ASN A 26 -18.80 -37.23 -47.46
CA ASN A 26 -17.37 -37.00 -47.29
C ASN A 26 -17.02 -35.51 -47.27
N LYS A 27 -17.64 -34.69 -48.15
CA LYS A 27 -17.44 -33.23 -48.15
C LYS A 27 -17.94 -32.59 -46.85
N ASP A 28 -19.12 -32.99 -46.38
CA ASP A 28 -19.70 -32.47 -45.14
C ASP A 28 -18.84 -32.84 -43.93
N LYS A 29 -18.31 -34.08 -43.88
CA LYS A 29 -17.38 -34.52 -42.84
C LYS A 29 -16.07 -33.73 -42.84
N THR A 30 -15.47 -33.51 -44.03
CA THR A 30 -14.26 -32.70 -44.16
C THR A 30 -14.51 -31.25 -43.77
N GLN A 31 -15.66 -30.68 -44.14
CA GLN A 31 -16.03 -29.32 -43.76
C GLN A 31 -16.21 -29.19 -42.24
N GLN A 32 -16.88 -30.16 -41.61
CA GLN A 32 -17.05 -30.22 -40.16
C GLN A 32 -15.70 -30.33 -39.43
N GLU A 33 -14.76 -31.11 -39.95
CA GLU A 33 -13.41 -31.24 -39.38
C GLU A 33 -12.61 -29.93 -39.49
N ILE A 34 -12.71 -29.23 -40.62
CA ILE A 34 -12.09 -27.91 -40.81
C ILE A 34 -12.67 -26.89 -39.84
N GLU A 35 -13.99 -26.87 -39.64
CA GLU A 35 -14.65 -25.98 -38.69
C GLU A 35 -14.26 -26.29 -37.25
N PHE A 36 -14.18 -27.57 -36.89
CA PHE A 36 -13.70 -28.00 -35.58
C PHE A 36 -12.25 -27.55 -35.32
N GLN A 37 -11.34 -27.77 -36.28
CA GLN A 37 -9.95 -27.33 -36.16
C GLN A 37 -9.82 -25.80 -36.07
N LYS A 38 -10.69 -25.05 -36.76
CA LYS A 38 -10.73 -23.58 -36.63
C LYS A 38 -11.17 -23.16 -35.23
N ALA A 39 -12.25 -23.75 -34.72
CA ALA A 39 -12.74 -23.48 -33.38
C ALA A 39 -11.69 -23.82 -32.31
N GLU A 40 -11.00 -24.96 -32.45
CA GLU A 40 -9.93 -25.36 -31.54
C GLU A 40 -8.76 -24.37 -31.55
N LYS A 41 -8.32 -23.93 -32.74
CA LYS A 41 -7.26 -22.91 -32.87
C LYS A 41 -7.69 -21.56 -32.27
N GLU A 42 -8.95 -21.19 -32.42
CA GLU A 42 -9.49 -19.97 -31.83
C GLU A 42 -9.49 -20.05 -30.30
N ILE A 43 -9.99 -21.16 -29.74
CA ILE A 43 -9.96 -21.42 -28.29
C ILE A 43 -8.52 -21.36 -27.76
N GLN A 44 -7.57 -22.01 -28.42
CA GLN A 44 -6.16 -21.98 -28.01
C GLN A 44 -5.57 -20.57 -28.04
N ARG A 45 -5.91 -19.76 -29.06
CA ARG A 45 -5.47 -18.37 -29.15
C ARG A 45 -6.05 -17.53 -28.02
N THR A 46 -7.37 -17.64 -27.77
CA THR A 46 -8.03 -16.92 -26.68
C THR A 46 -7.47 -17.34 -25.31
N LEU A 47 -7.22 -18.63 -25.10
CA LEU A 47 -6.60 -19.14 -23.88
C LEU A 47 -5.20 -18.54 -23.68
N ALA A 48 -4.36 -18.55 -24.71
CA ALA A 48 -3.02 -17.98 -24.66
C ALA A 48 -3.03 -16.47 -24.40
N GLU A 49 -3.96 -15.74 -25.03
CA GLU A 49 -4.13 -14.30 -24.79
C GLU A 49 -4.60 -14.02 -23.36
N ASN A 50 -5.58 -14.78 -22.86
CA ASN A 50 -6.05 -14.65 -21.49
C ASN A 50 -4.95 -14.95 -20.47
N HIS A 51 -4.14 -15.99 -20.68
CA HIS A 51 -2.99 -16.28 -19.81
C HIS A 51 -1.99 -15.13 -19.80
N ARG A 52 -1.63 -14.58 -20.96
CA ARG A 52 -0.74 -13.41 -21.03
C ARG A 52 -1.30 -12.20 -20.27
N ARG A 53 -2.60 -11.92 -20.46
CA ARG A 53 -3.26 -10.82 -19.74
C ARG A 53 -3.26 -11.04 -18.22
N LEU A 54 -3.46 -12.27 -17.76
CA LEU A 54 -3.38 -12.61 -16.34
C LEU A 54 -1.95 -12.44 -15.80
N ASP A 55 -0.94 -12.89 -16.55
CA ASP A 55 0.47 -12.72 -16.16
C ASP A 55 0.84 -11.24 -16.07
N ASP A 56 0.42 -10.42 -17.03
CA ASP A 56 0.62 -8.97 -17.03
C ASP A 56 -0.06 -8.31 -15.81
N GLN A 57 -1.28 -8.73 -15.48
CA GLN A 57 -2.00 -8.25 -14.29
C GLN A 57 -1.30 -8.67 -12.99
N ILE A 58 -0.80 -9.91 -12.90
CA ILE A 58 -0.05 -10.39 -11.74
C ILE A 58 1.23 -9.58 -11.55
N LEU A 59 1.95 -9.28 -12.64
CA LEU A 59 3.15 -8.45 -12.59
C LEU A 59 2.84 -7.03 -12.13
N GLU A 60 1.77 -6.43 -12.63
CA GLU A 60 1.35 -5.09 -12.23
C GLU A 60 0.92 -5.04 -10.76
N LEU A 61 0.10 -6.00 -10.32
CA LEU A 61 -0.30 -6.12 -8.92
C LEU A 61 0.91 -6.33 -8.00
N SER A 62 1.90 -7.12 -8.42
CA SER A 62 3.13 -7.32 -7.65
C SER A 62 3.94 -6.04 -7.50
N LYS A 63 4.03 -5.21 -8.55
CA LYS A 63 4.68 -3.89 -8.47
C LYS A 63 3.94 -2.96 -7.51
N GLN A 64 2.61 -2.91 -7.62
CA GLN A 64 1.79 -2.08 -6.74
C GLN A 64 1.91 -2.49 -5.27
N GLN A 65 1.93 -3.81 -4.98
CA GLN A 65 2.16 -4.31 -3.63
C GLN A 65 3.52 -3.88 -3.07
N LYS A 66 4.60 -3.96 -3.86
CA LYS A 66 5.93 -3.52 -3.43
C LYS A 66 5.99 -2.02 -3.15
N GLU A 67 5.37 -1.22 -4.00
CA GLU A 67 5.31 0.23 -3.83
C GLU A 67 4.49 0.61 -2.58
N LEU A 68 3.34 -0.04 -2.36
CA LEU A 68 2.55 0.13 -1.14
C LEU A 68 3.33 -0.26 0.12
N GLU A 69 4.10 -1.35 0.08
CA GLU A 69 4.92 -1.77 1.22
C GLU A 69 6.02 -0.73 1.52
N LYS A 70 6.62 -0.14 0.48
CA LYS A 70 7.60 0.94 0.63
C LYS A 70 6.98 2.18 1.26
N GLN A 71 5.83 2.63 0.74
CA GLN A 71 5.10 3.78 1.28
C GLN A 71 4.68 3.55 2.75
N LYS A 72 4.24 2.34 3.09
CA LYS A 72 3.93 1.95 4.47
C LYS A 72 5.14 2.07 5.38
N LYS A 73 6.31 1.56 4.97
CA LYS A 73 7.56 1.66 5.75
C LYS A 73 7.99 3.11 5.95
N GLU A 74 7.87 3.94 4.92
CA GLU A 74 8.16 5.36 5.01
C GLU A 74 7.21 6.08 6.00
N ALA A 75 5.91 5.81 5.91
CA ALA A 75 4.92 6.38 6.82
C ALA A 75 5.14 5.94 8.29
N GLU A 76 5.48 4.67 8.53
CA GLU A 76 5.81 4.16 9.86
C GLU A 76 7.07 4.82 10.43
N SER A 77 8.09 5.03 9.59
CA SER A 77 9.30 5.76 9.97
C SER A 77 9.01 7.21 10.35
N LYS A 78 8.24 7.92 9.51
CA LYS A 78 7.80 9.31 9.80
C LYS A 78 7.01 9.39 11.11
N LYS A 79 6.06 8.47 11.33
CA LYS A 79 5.27 8.39 12.57
C LYS A 79 6.15 8.16 13.80
N LYS A 80 7.15 7.26 13.71
CA LYS A 80 8.09 7.00 14.81
C LYS A 80 8.92 8.25 15.15
N ASN A 81 9.37 8.98 14.13
CA ASN A 81 10.13 10.21 14.33
C ASN A 81 9.27 11.32 14.94
N LEU A 82 8.02 11.46 14.47
CA LEU A 82 7.05 12.39 15.05
C LEU A 82 6.84 12.11 16.55
N SER A 83 6.52 10.85 16.89
CA SER A 83 6.27 10.46 18.27
C SER A 83 7.49 10.68 19.19
N LYS A 84 8.70 10.45 18.69
CA LYS A 84 9.93 10.79 19.44
C LYS A 84 10.05 12.29 19.68
N SER A 85 9.78 13.11 18.67
CA SER A 85 9.84 14.57 18.79
C SER A 85 8.82 15.09 19.81
N GLU A 86 7.58 14.60 19.75
CA GLU A 86 6.52 14.93 20.72
C GLU A 86 6.89 14.54 22.16
N ASN A 87 7.43 13.33 22.35
CA ASN A 87 7.84 12.87 23.68
C ASN A 87 9.00 13.67 24.25
N ASN A 88 9.98 14.04 23.41
CA ASN A 88 11.09 14.90 23.80
C ASN A 88 10.60 16.28 24.22
N LEU A 89 9.70 16.89 23.43
CA LEU A 89 9.10 18.17 23.74
C LEU A 89 8.32 18.13 25.06
N LYS A 90 7.51 17.09 25.27
CA LYS A 90 6.77 16.88 26.51
C LYS A 90 7.70 16.76 27.72
N SER A 91 8.77 15.97 27.61
CA SER A 91 9.77 15.81 28.68
C SER A 91 10.44 17.14 29.04
N THR A 92 10.76 17.98 28.05
CA THR A 92 11.30 19.33 28.28
C THR A 92 10.30 20.23 29.00
N LYS A 93 9.02 20.24 28.55
CA LYS A 93 7.94 21.01 29.19
C LYS A 93 7.72 20.59 30.65
N ASP A 94 7.75 19.30 30.94
CA ASP A 94 7.61 18.77 32.29
C ASP A 94 8.77 19.19 33.20
N LYS A 95 10.01 19.21 32.68
CA LYS A 95 11.19 19.67 33.43
C LYS A 95 11.11 21.17 33.74
N ILE A 96 10.71 21.99 32.77
CA ILE A 96 10.49 23.43 32.98
C ILE A 96 9.46 23.64 34.08
N SER A 97 8.30 22.97 33.97
CA SER A 97 7.21 23.11 34.94
C SER A 97 7.63 22.72 36.36
N LYS A 98 8.43 21.65 36.51
CA LYS A 98 8.96 21.22 37.82
C LYS A 98 9.88 22.27 38.44
N LEU A 99 10.80 22.85 37.66
CA LEU A 99 11.71 23.89 38.14
C LEU A 99 10.97 25.18 38.47
N GLU A 100 9.97 25.58 37.67
CA GLU A 100 9.13 26.74 37.94
C GLU A 100 8.34 26.57 39.26
N LEU A 101 7.80 25.37 39.49
CA LEU A 101 7.10 25.04 40.72
C LEU A 101 8.03 24.97 41.95
N GLU A 102 9.27 24.51 41.76
CA GLU A 102 10.29 24.56 42.82
C GLU A 102 10.66 26.00 43.19
N ASN A 103 10.86 26.87 42.19
CA ASN A 103 11.12 28.30 42.41
C ASN A 103 9.96 28.98 43.13
N GLN A 104 8.71 28.69 42.76
CA GLN A 104 7.54 29.21 43.44
C GLN A 104 7.50 28.78 44.92
N LYS A 105 7.87 27.52 45.22
CA LYS A 105 7.95 27.03 46.60
C LYS A 105 9.04 27.73 47.40
N ILE A 106 10.20 28.00 46.79
CA ILE A 106 11.29 28.73 47.43
C ILE A 106 10.85 30.18 47.71
N GLU A 107 10.25 30.86 46.73
CA GLU A 107 9.76 32.23 46.88
C GLU A 107 8.73 32.35 48.02
N ASN A 108 7.79 31.40 48.09
CA ASN A 108 6.84 31.32 49.19
C ASN A 108 7.55 31.17 50.54
N LYS A 109 8.55 30.29 50.66
CA LYS A 109 9.33 30.12 51.90
C LYS A 109 10.04 31.40 52.33
N ILE A 110 10.67 32.09 51.38
CA ILE A 110 11.35 33.37 51.62
C ILE A 110 10.36 34.44 52.13
N THR A 111 9.15 34.47 51.56
CA THR A 111 8.16 35.50 51.87
C THR A 111 7.40 35.23 53.18
N THR A 112 7.11 33.96 53.50
CA THR A 112 6.24 33.61 54.63
C THR A 112 6.98 33.21 55.91
N THR A 113 8.29 32.94 55.84
CA THR A 113 9.04 32.37 56.97
C THR A 113 10.20 33.27 57.35
N SER A 114 10.38 33.52 58.65
CA SER A 114 11.57 34.21 59.15
C SER A 114 12.78 33.29 59.03
N ILE A 115 13.54 33.45 57.95
CA ILE A 115 14.79 32.72 57.67
C ILE A 115 16.01 33.64 57.91
N SER A 116 17.16 33.06 58.26
CA SER A 116 18.40 33.81 58.44
C SER A 116 18.89 34.40 57.10
N GLU A 117 19.67 35.48 57.16
CA GLU A 117 20.22 36.13 55.95
C GLU A 117 21.06 35.18 55.10
N GLU A 118 21.82 34.28 55.73
CA GLU A 118 22.62 33.26 55.04
C GLU A 118 21.74 32.26 54.27
N GLU A 119 20.66 31.78 54.90
CA GLU A 119 19.72 30.85 54.27
C GLU A 119 18.93 31.53 53.14
N LEU A 120 18.57 32.81 53.32
CA LEU A 120 17.95 33.63 52.29
C LEU A 120 18.85 33.79 51.06
N ALA A 121 20.15 34.06 51.28
CA ALA A 121 21.12 34.15 50.19
C ALA A 121 21.25 32.81 49.42
N LYS A 122 21.32 31.67 50.13
CA LYS A 122 21.36 30.33 49.52
C LYS A 122 20.12 30.04 48.67
N GLN A 123 18.94 30.35 49.19
CA GLN A 123 17.68 30.12 48.48
C GLN A 123 17.53 31.02 47.24
N ARG A 124 17.98 32.28 47.32
CA ARG A 124 18.03 33.17 46.14
C ARG A 124 19.02 32.68 45.08
N LEU A 125 20.19 32.20 45.49
CA LEU A 125 21.18 31.64 44.56
C LEU A 125 20.61 30.41 43.84
N LYS A 126 20.00 29.48 44.58
CA LYS A 126 19.32 28.32 43.99
C LYS A 126 18.21 28.71 43.01
N THR A 127 17.42 29.73 43.34
CA THR A 127 16.37 30.26 42.44
C THR A 127 16.97 30.77 41.13
N LYS A 128 18.10 31.48 41.20
CA LYS A 128 18.83 31.96 40.01
C LYS A 128 19.44 30.85 39.17
N GLU A 129 20.00 29.81 39.80
CA GLU A 129 20.49 28.61 39.10
C GLU A 129 19.36 27.88 38.36
N ASN A 130 18.21 27.75 39.01
CA ASN A 130 17.00 27.18 38.41
C ASN A 130 16.48 28.05 37.26
N GLU A 131 16.43 29.38 37.40
CA GLU A 131 16.04 30.32 36.33
C GLU A 131 16.94 30.18 35.10
N LEU A 132 18.27 30.09 35.29
CA LEU A 132 19.22 29.86 34.20
C LEU A 132 18.95 28.52 33.50
N SER A 133 18.68 27.47 34.29
CA SER A 133 18.34 26.14 33.76
C SER A 133 17.02 26.15 32.99
N ILE A 134 16.00 26.87 33.49
CA ILE A 134 14.72 27.08 32.80
C ILE A 134 14.93 27.80 31.47
N GLN A 135 15.74 28.86 31.41
CA GLN A 135 16.02 29.57 30.16
C GLN A 135 16.69 28.67 29.13
N LYS A 136 17.69 27.88 29.55
CA LYS A 136 18.33 26.88 28.66
C LYS A 136 17.31 25.87 28.13
N LEU A 137 16.44 25.35 28.99
CA LEU A 137 15.39 24.41 28.59
C LEU A 137 14.34 25.05 27.68
N LYS A 138 13.97 26.32 27.89
CA LYS A 138 13.06 27.07 27.00
C LYS A 138 13.65 27.26 25.61
N LEU A 139 14.95 27.52 25.51
CA LEU A 139 15.64 27.53 24.21
C LEU A 139 15.61 26.16 23.54
N THR A 140 15.85 25.08 24.30
CA THR A 140 15.70 23.71 23.79
C THR A 140 14.26 23.41 23.34
N GLN A 141 13.25 23.86 24.10
CA GLN A 141 11.84 23.71 23.78
C GLN A 141 11.50 24.38 22.44
N ILE A 142 11.95 25.62 22.21
CA ILE A 142 11.72 26.35 20.95
C ILE A 142 12.33 25.58 19.77
N THR A 143 13.54 25.05 19.93
CA THR A 143 14.18 24.23 18.89
C THR A 143 13.38 22.96 18.61
N GLN A 144 12.93 22.26 19.66
CA GLN A 144 12.10 21.06 19.55
C GLN A 144 10.74 21.34 18.90
N GLU A 145 10.10 22.48 19.19
CA GLU A 145 8.85 22.90 18.57
C GLU A 145 9.03 23.16 17.07
N LYS A 146 10.13 23.81 16.66
CA LYS A 146 10.47 23.99 15.24
C LYS A 146 10.76 22.67 14.53
N GLU A 147 11.47 21.75 15.19
CA GLU A 147 11.74 20.42 14.63
C GLU A 147 10.45 19.59 14.50
N LEU A 148 9.55 19.68 15.49
CA LEU A 148 8.25 19.04 15.46
C LEU A 148 7.38 19.59 14.33
N GLU A 149 7.32 20.91 14.15
CA GLU A 149 6.58 21.56 13.06
C GLU A 149 7.07 21.11 11.68
N LYS A 150 8.40 21.02 11.51
CA LYS A 150 9.01 20.47 10.28
C LYS A 150 8.65 19.00 10.08
N ALA A 151 8.70 18.19 11.15
CA ALA A 151 8.35 16.78 11.09
C ALA A 151 6.87 16.58 10.72
N MET A 152 5.97 17.40 11.26
CA MET A 152 4.55 17.39 10.93
C MET A 152 4.28 17.81 9.49
N SER A 153 4.99 18.82 8.99
CA SER A 153 4.84 19.30 7.61
C SER A 153 5.37 18.31 6.56
N ALA A 154 6.25 17.38 6.98
CA ALA A 154 6.84 16.35 6.13
C ALA A 154 6.03 15.05 6.08
N ILE A 155 4.94 14.94 6.85
CA ILE A 155 3.99 13.82 6.82
C ILE A 155 3.03 14.02 5.67
#